data_AF-A0A833D5H3-F1
#
_entry.id   AF-A0A833D5H3-F1
#
_cell.length_a   1.000
_cell.length_b   1.000
_cell.length_c   1.000
_cell.angle_alpha   90.00
_cell.angle_beta   90.00
_cell.angle_gamma   90.00
#
_symmetry.space_group_name_H-M   'P 1'
#
loop_
_entity.id
_entity.type
_entity.pdbx_description
1 polymer ?
#
loop_
_entity_poly.entity_id
_entity_poly.type
_entity_poly.pdbx_seq_one_letter_code
_entity_poly.pdbx_strand_id
1 'polypeptide(L)'
;MKTCKVAVIPGDGIGNEVVPEGMKVLEAAGRRFGINLAWEHFDRSCERFKKTGAMMLGHLGHEDAEAAIERAIEALLAESDLRTRDMGGNASCKELGDALVARA
;
A
#
# COMPACT_ATOMS: atom_id res chain seq x y z
N MET A 1 -0.45 -19.57 -25.37
CA MET A 1 -1.03 -18.51 -24.51
C MET A 1 -0.07 -18.25 -23.37
N LYS A 2 0.46 -17.03 -23.22
CA LYS A 2 1.43 -16.71 -22.16
C LYS A 2 0.68 -16.45 -20.86
N THR A 3 1.12 -17.04 -19.75
CA THR A 3 0.52 -16.80 -18.42
C THR A 3 1.33 -15.78 -17.66
N CYS A 4 0.67 -14.73 -17.17
CA CYS A 4 1.24 -13.73 -16.27
C CYS A 4 0.60 -13.88 -14.89
N LYS A 5 1.42 -14.03 -13.86
CA LYS A 5 0.96 -13.96 -12.47
C LYS A 5 0.84 -12.50 -12.07
N VAL A 6 -0.30 -12.12 -11.52
CA VAL A 6 -0.56 -10.75 -11.09
C VAL A 6 -0.97 -10.76 -9.63
N ALA A 7 -0.15 -10.13 -8.80
CA ALA A 7 -0.49 -9.92 -7.39
C ALA A 7 -1.57 -8.84 -7.28
N VAL A 8 -2.62 -9.14 -6.52
CA VAL A 8 -3.73 -8.25 -6.24
C VAL A 8 -3.71 -7.92 -4.76
N ILE A 9 -3.29 -6.70 -4.43
CA ILE A 9 -3.39 -6.14 -3.09
C ILE A 9 -4.49 -5.08 -3.16
N PRO A 10 -5.69 -5.33 -2.61
CA PRO A 10 -6.72 -4.30 -2.56
C PRO A 10 -6.18 -3.11 -1.74
N GLY A 11 -6.40 -1.89 -2.22
CA GLY A 11 -6.12 -0.69 -1.43
C GLY A 11 -7.11 -0.55 -0.26
N ASP A 12 -7.16 0.62 0.36
CA ASP A 12 -8.24 0.98 1.28
C ASP A 12 -9.35 1.79 0.61
N GLY A 13 -10.55 1.75 1.20
CA GLY A 13 -11.73 2.45 0.68
C GLY A 13 -11.99 2.16 -0.80
N ILE A 14 -11.72 3.17 -1.64
CA ILE A 14 -11.89 3.16 -3.11
C ILE A 14 -11.16 1.99 -3.76
N GLY A 15 -10.03 1.54 -3.21
CA GLY A 15 -9.29 0.40 -3.73
C GLY A 15 -10.14 -0.88 -3.83
N ASN A 16 -11.08 -1.09 -2.90
CA ASN A 16 -11.98 -2.25 -2.91
C ASN A 16 -13.02 -2.19 -4.05
N GLU A 17 -13.36 -0.99 -4.52
CA GLU A 17 -14.32 -0.78 -5.60
C GLU A 17 -13.63 -0.76 -6.98
N VAL A 18 -12.43 -0.16 -7.06
CA VAL A 18 -11.71 0.03 -8.34
C VAL A 18 -11.00 -1.24 -8.79
N VAL A 19 -10.42 -2.01 -7.87
CA VAL A 19 -9.61 -3.21 -8.22
C VAL A 19 -10.43 -4.26 -8.98
N PRO A 20 -11.65 -4.65 -8.55
CA PRO A 20 -12.48 -5.60 -9.30
C PRO A 20 -12.79 -5.13 -10.73
N GLU A 21 -13.07 -3.84 -10.91
CA GLU A 21 -13.35 -3.29 -12.25
C GLU A 21 -12.10 -3.27 -13.14
N GLY A 22 -10.94 -2.90 -12.57
CA GLY A 22 -9.66 -2.98 -13.26
C GLY A 22 -9.32 -4.40 -13.73
N MET A 23 -9.59 -5.41 -12.89
CA MET A 23 -9.42 -6.82 -13.25
C MET A 23 -10.30 -7.22 -14.44
N LYS A 24 -11.57 -6.80 -14.49
CA LYS A 24 -12.46 -7.08 -15.65
C LYS A 24 -11.91 -6.52 -16.96
N VAL A 25 -11.37 -5.30 -16.93
CA VAL A 25 -10.75 -4.66 -18.10
C VAL A 25 -9.50 -5.44 -18.52
N LEU A 26 -8.66 -5.84 -17.57
CA LEU A 26 -7.45 -6.61 -17.83
C LEU A 26 -7.76 -8.00 -18.41
N GLU A 27 -8.79 -8.68 -17.92
CA GLU A 27 -9.23 -9.95 -18.49
C GLU A 27 -9.75 -9.80 -19.93
N ALA A 28 -10.50 -8.74 -20.21
CA ALA A 28 -10.98 -8.46 -21.56
C ALA A 28 -9.81 -8.21 -22.53
N ALA A 29 -8.80 -7.47 -22.11
CA ALA A 29 -7.56 -7.29 -22.87
C ALA A 29 -6.80 -8.62 -23.02
N GLY A 30 -6.67 -9.40 -21.95
CA GLY A 30 -5.97 -10.69 -21.95
C GLY A 30 -6.55 -11.67 -22.97
N ARG A 31 -7.88 -11.77 -23.04
CA ARG A 31 -8.58 -12.58 -24.05
C ARG A 31 -8.27 -12.14 -25.47
N ARG A 32 -8.22 -10.82 -25.73
CA ARG A 32 -7.93 -10.26 -27.06
C ARG A 32 -6.50 -10.52 -27.53
N PHE A 33 -5.54 -10.53 -26.61
CA PHE A 33 -4.11 -10.63 -26.93
C PHE A 33 -3.49 -12.01 -26.59
N GLY A 34 -4.30 -13.00 -26.20
CA GLY A 34 -3.81 -14.35 -25.87
C GLY A 34 -2.92 -14.38 -24.63
N ILE A 35 -3.24 -13.55 -23.63
CA ILE A 35 -2.59 -13.47 -22.32
C ILE A 35 -3.54 -14.04 -21.28
N ASN A 36 -3.06 -15.04 -20.53
CA ASN A 36 -3.76 -15.58 -19.38
C ASN A 36 -3.29 -14.85 -18.11
N LEU A 37 -4.23 -14.31 -17.35
CA LEU A 37 -3.93 -13.60 -16.10
C LEU A 37 -4.27 -14.52 -14.92
N ALA A 38 -3.25 -14.88 -14.15
CA ALA A 38 -3.40 -15.66 -12.93
C ALA A 38 -3.33 -14.71 -11.74
N TRP A 39 -4.48 -14.45 -11.12
CA TRP A 39 -4.61 -13.54 -9.99
C TRP A 39 -4.20 -14.21 -8.69
N GLU A 40 -3.39 -13.53 -7.89
CA GLU A 40 -3.02 -13.95 -6.55
C GLU A 40 -3.37 -12.82 -5.56
N HIS A 41 -4.37 -13.06 -4.71
CA HIS A 41 -4.87 -12.05 -3.78
C HIS A 41 -4.07 -12.06 -2.48
N PHE A 42 -3.64 -10.88 -2.04
CA PHE A 42 -2.90 -10.69 -0.81
C PHE A 42 -3.62 -9.72 0.11
N ASP A 43 -3.91 -10.17 1.34
CA ASP A 43 -4.43 -9.29 2.40
C ASP A 43 -3.28 -8.51 3.05
N ARG A 44 -2.74 -7.53 2.32
CA ARG A 44 -1.62 -6.67 2.73
C ARG A 44 -1.97 -5.19 2.61
N SER A 45 -3.27 -4.89 2.69
CA SER A 45 -3.86 -3.57 2.47
C SER A 45 -3.70 -2.64 3.67
N CYS A 46 -3.88 -1.34 3.46
CA CYS A 46 -4.00 -0.37 4.56
C CYS A 46 -5.21 -0.67 5.47
N GLU A 47 -6.24 -1.37 4.98
CA GLU A 47 -7.34 -1.85 5.82
C GLU A 47 -6.90 -2.92 6.83
N ARG A 48 -5.97 -3.80 6.44
CA ARG A 48 -5.37 -4.75 7.40
C ARG A 48 -4.57 -4.02 8.47
N PHE A 49 -3.80 -3.01 8.08
CA PHE A 49 -3.08 -2.17 9.04
C PHE A 49 -4.05 -1.53 10.05
N LYS A 50 -5.14 -0.91 9.58
CA LYS A 50 -6.19 -0.35 10.46
C LYS A 50 -6.77 -1.36 11.44
N LYS A 51 -6.95 -2.62 11.02
CA LYS A 51 -7.55 -3.69 11.85
C LYS A 51 -6.57 -4.33 12.83
N THR A 52 -5.30 -4.43 12.48
CA THR A 52 -4.35 -5.30 13.19
C THR A 52 -3.12 -4.58 13.73
N GLY A 53 -2.89 -3.33 13.32
CA GLY A 53 -1.63 -2.62 13.57
C GLY A 53 -0.45 -3.14 12.74
N ALA A 54 -0.55 -4.34 12.16
CA ALA A 54 0.56 -4.94 11.43
C ALA A 54 0.69 -4.37 10.01
N MET A 55 1.83 -3.75 9.74
CA MET A 55 2.28 -3.34 8.42
C MET A 55 2.71 -4.53 7.56
N MET A 56 2.94 -4.27 6.27
CA MET A 56 3.41 -5.28 5.33
C MET A 56 4.72 -5.94 5.79
N LEU A 57 5.63 -5.19 6.42
CA LEU A 57 6.92 -5.72 6.88
C LEU A 57 6.76 -6.74 8.02
N GLY A 58 5.91 -6.47 9.01
CA GLY A 58 5.58 -7.46 10.05
C GLY A 58 5.03 -8.76 9.49
N HIS A 59 4.11 -8.65 8.53
CA HIS A 59 3.55 -9.82 7.87
C HIS A 59 4.59 -10.64 7.09
N LEU A 60 5.67 -9.99 6.60
CA LEU A 60 6.77 -10.66 5.92
C LEU A 60 7.85 -11.18 6.90
N GLY A 61 7.66 -11.04 8.21
CA GLY A 61 8.60 -11.49 9.24
C GLY A 61 9.73 -10.49 9.52
N HIS A 62 9.57 -9.23 9.12
CA HIS A 62 10.53 -8.15 9.32
C HIS A 62 10.08 -7.18 10.43
N GLU A 63 9.85 -7.73 11.63
CA GLU A 63 9.33 -6.99 12.79
C GLU A 63 10.24 -5.82 13.20
N ASP A 64 11.56 -5.99 13.15
CA ASP A 64 12.51 -4.91 13.49
C ASP A 64 12.39 -3.71 12.54
N ALA A 65 12.18 -3.98 11.25
CA ALA A 65 12.05 -2.95 10.22
C ALA A 65 10.67 -2.25 10.30
N GLU A 66 9.62 -3.01 10.59
CA GLU A 66 8.30 -2.45 10.91
C GLU A 66 8.39 -1.50 12.10
N ALA A 67 8.98 -1.95 13.20
CA ALA A 67 9.11 -1.16 14.43
C ALA A 67 9.95 0.11 14.21
N ALA A 68 10.96 0.08 13.33
CA ALA A 68 11.73 1.27 12.95
C ALA A 68 10.85 2.32 12.24
N ILE A 69 10.00 1.89 11.31
CA ILE A 69 9.09 2.79 10.59
C ILE A 69 8.04 3.37 11.55
N GLU A 70 7.45 2.56 12.44
CA GLU A 70 6.47 3.04 13.42
C GLU A 70 7.09 4.10 14.33
N ARG A 71 8.27 3.85 14.89
CA ARG A 71 8.98 4.83 15.72
C ARG A 71 9.28 6.12 14.96
N ALA A 72 9.67 6.02 13.68
CA ALA A 72 9.95 7.19 12.85
C ALA A 72 8.68 8.04 12.61
N ILE A 73 7.54 7.38 12.38
CA ILE A 73 6.23 8.03 12.25
C ILE A 73 5.83 8.69 13.55
N GLU A 74 5.90 7.97 14.68
CA GLU A 74 5.55 8.49 16.00
C GLU A 74 6.40 9.71 16.37
N ALA A 75 7.72 9.63 16.20
CA ALA A 75 8.64 10.72 16.45
C ALA A 75 8.31 11.94 15.57
N LEU A 76 8.09 11.74 14.26
CA LEU A 76 7.72 12.84 13.36
C LEU A 76 6.40 13.52 13.78
N LEU A 77 5.39 12.72 14.14
CA LEU A 77 4.09 13.24 14.54
C LEU A 77 4.16 14.00 15.88
N ALA A 78 5.02 13.55 16.80
CA ALA A 78 5.22 14.17 18.11
C ALA A 78 6.05 15.46 18.06
N GLU A 79 7.02 15.54 17.15
CA GLU A 79 8.01 16.62 17.10
C GLU A 79 7.70 17.70 16.05
N SER A 80 6.75 17.46 15.15
CA SER A 80 6.50 18.33 13.99
C SER A 80 5.03 18.40 13.59
N ASP A 81 4.63 19.57 13.09
CA ASP A 81 3.32 19.82 12.47
C ASP A 81 3.28 19.42 10.97
N LEU A 82 4.33 18.76 10.46
CA LEU A 82 4.38 18.32 9.07
C LEU A 82 3.27 17.28 8.81
N ARG A 83 2.23 17.70 8.09
CA ARG A 83 1.07 16.88 7.70
C ARG A 83 0.76 17.09 6.23
N THR A 84 0.33 16.01 5.57
CA THR A 84 -0.22 16.08 4.21
C THR A 84 -1.62 16.71 4.22
N ARG A 85 -2.11 17.07 3.04
CA ARG A 85 -3.37 17.82 2.87
C ARG A 85 -4.60 17.11 3.45
N ASP A 86 -4.65 15.80 3.33
CA ASP A 86 -5.71 14.96 3.88
C ASP A 86 -5.75 14.95 5.42
N MET A 87 -4.60 15.17 6.05
CA MET A 87 -4.47 15.34 7.51
C MET A 87 -4.52 16.82 7.94
N GLY A 88 -4.95 17.73 7.07
CA GLY A 88 -5.10 19.16 7.36
C GLY A 88 -3.81 19.99 7.28
N GLY A 89 -2.72 19.44 6.75
CA GLY A 89 -1.48 20.19 6.53
C GLY A 89 -1.27 20.64 5.08
N ASN A 90 -0.05 21.10 4.79
CA ASN A 90 0.34 21.59 3.46
C ASN A 90 1.50 20.82 2.82
N ALA A 91 2.03 19.80 3.50
CA ALA A 91 3.16 19.02 2.99
C ALA A 91 2.72 18.13 1.81
N SER A 92 3.64 17.92 0.89
CA SER A 92 3.54 16.92 -0.16
C SER A 92 3.90 15.52 0.37
N CYS A 93 3.46 14.47 -0.34
CA CYS A 93 3.86 13.11 0.00
C CYS A 93 5.38 12.91 -0.05
N LYS A 94 6.07 13.65 -0.94
CA LYS A 94 7.53 13.60 -1.02
C LYS A 94 8.18 14.17 0.24
N GLU A 95 7.74 15.34 0.69
CA GLU A 95 8.29 15.97 1.90
C GLU A 95 8.04 15.11 3.15
N LEU A 96 6.85 14.52 3.28
CA LEU A 96 6.55 13.58 4.36
C LEU A 96 7.46 12.34 4.29
N GLY A 97 7.64 11.78 3.09
CA GLY A 97 8.53 10.63 2.87
C GLY A 97 9.99 10.93 3.23
N ASP A 98 10.53 12.06 2.77
CA ASP A 98 11.90 12.48 3.08
C ASP A 98 12.09 12.68 4.60
N ALA A 99 11.09 13.24 5.29
CA ALA A 99 11.12 13.46 6.73
C ALA A 99 11.10 12.15 7.55
N LEU A 100 10.41 11.12 7.06
CA LEU A 100 10.41 9.78 7.64
C LEU A 100 11.73 9.05 7.41
N VAL A 101 12.29 9.15 6.19
CA VAL A 101 13.61 8.56 5.88
C VAL A 101 14.71 9.13 6.78
N ALA A 102 14.65 10.42 7.11
CA ALA A 102 15.62 11.04 8.02
C ALA A 102 15.51 10.56 9.48
N ARG A 103 14.49 9.77 9.83
CA ARG A 103 14.17 9.28 11.19
C ARG A 103 14.18 7.76 11.33
N ALA A 104 14.18 7.02 10.23
CA ALA A 104 14.20 5.56 10.20
C ALA A 104 15.63 5.02 10.20
#